data_AF-A0A959HXA1-F1
#
_entry.id   AF-A0A959HXA1-F1
#
_cell.length_a   1.000
_cell.length_b   1.000
_cell.length_c   1.000
_cell.angle_alpha   90.00
_cell.angle_beta   90.00
_cell.angle_gamma   90.00
#
_symmetry.space_group_name_H-M   'P 1'
#
loop_
_entity.id
_entity.type
_entity.pdbx_description
1 polymer ?
#
loop_
_entity_poly.entity_id
_entity_poly.type
_entity_poly.pdbx_seq_one_letter_code
_entity_poly.pdbx_strand_id
1 'polypeptide(L)'
;MSYGTAVAEMIRKVKANRDLQQSAGAFYKNKDYFVKKAMKQSRYKRSLSPVRRKALRNLLNQRFENGRKSRDVRILLIFPLTALIIGLLTWFVVIPTYQNWKGRLNEYTEKSTEIQRRDPELEMKKNAYRILVLSGKNYMAAGRWKDAVSEFELAVKAFPEGQEARERLCQVKENLGN
;
A
#
# COMPACT_ATOMS: atom_id res chain seq x y z
N MET A 1 -52.40 27.03 23.92
CA MET A 1 -51.20 26.23 23.60
C MET A 1 -50.42 25.93 24.87
N SER A 2 -50.23 24.66 25.23
CA SER A 2 -49.49 24.27 26.44
C SER A 2 -47.99 24.53 26.27
N TYR A 3 -47.32 24.94 27.35
CA TYR A 3 -45.88 25.21 27.37
C TYR A 3 -45.04 24.03 26.83
N GLY A 4 -45.49 22.79 27.05
CA GLY A 4 -44.82 21.59 26.56
C GLY A 4 -44.78 21.48 25.03
N THR A 5 -45.84 21.91 24.33
CA THR A 5 -45.93 21.76 22.87
C THR A 5 -45.03 22.74 22.14
N ALA A 6 -44.92 23.98 22.62
CA ALA A 6 -44.03 24.99 22.03
C ALA A 6 -42.54 24.62 22.17
N VAL A 7 -42.15 24.05 23.31
CA VAL A 7 -40.77 23.60 23.55
C VAL A 7 -40.44 22.36 22.70
N ALA A 8 -41.37 21.41 22.62
CA ALA A 8 -41.21 20.22 21.79
C ALA A 8 -41.05 20.55 20.29
N GLU A 9 -41.86 21.49 19.78
CA GLU A 9 -41.80 21.93 18.40
C GLU A 9 -40.47 22.66 18.08
N MET A 10 -39.98 23.47 19.02
CA MET A 10 -38.68 24.15 18.89
C MET A 10 -37.53 23.13 18.84
N ILE A 11 -37.54 22.12 19.71
CA ILE A 11 -36.53 21.05 19.69
C ILE A 11 -36.57 20.29 18.36
N ARG A 12 -37.76 20.02 17.83
CA ARG A 12 -37.94 19.32 16.55
C ARG A 12 -37.37 20.14 15.38
N LYS A 13 -37.63 21.46 15.33
CA LYS A 13 -37.07 22.37 14.30
C LYS A 13 -35.55 22.52 14.39
N VAL A 14 -34.97 22.52 15.60
CA VAL A 14 -33.51 22.55 15.77
C VAL A 14 -32.88 21.22 15.34
N LYS A 15 -33.54 20.09 15.58
CA LYS A 15 -33.07 18.76 15.16
C LYS A 15 -33.12 18.55 13.64
N ALA A 16 -34.08 19.19 12.97
CA ALA A 16 -34.26 19.14 11.51
C ALA A 16 -33.22 19.96 10.72
N ASN A 17 -32.45 20.82 11.39
CA ASN A 17 -31.55 21.75 10.72
C ASN A 17 -30.10 21.25 10.73
N ARG A 18 -29.76 20.45 9.71
CA ARG A 18 -28.47 19.73 9.57
C ARG A 18 -27.27 20.68 9.54
N ASP A 19 -27.45 21.87 8.98
CA ASP A 19 -26.41 22.92 8.87
C ASP A 19 -26.01 23.51 10.23
N LEU A 20 -26.96 23.60 11.17
CA LEU A 20 -26.68 24.02 12.54
C LEU A 20 -25.89 22.94 13.33
N GLN A 21 -26.03 21.67 12.96
CA GLN A 21 -25.27 20.58 13.56
C GLN A 21 -23.86 20.46 12.97
N GLN A 22 -23.69 20.64 11.66
CA GLN A 22 -22.38 20.60 11.00
C GLN A 22 -21.52 21.83 11.31
N SER A 23 -22.11 23.04 11.33
CA SER A 23 -21.39 24.26 11.75
C SER A 23 -21.01 24.28 13.23
N ALA A 24 -21.68 23.48 14.07
CA ALA A 24 -21.29 23.32 15.47
C ALA A 24 -19.97 22.55 15.62
N GLY A 25 -19.68 21.56 14.77
CA GLY A 25 -18.50 20.69 14.88
C GLY A 25 -17.15 21.43 14.86
N ALA A 26 -17.03 22.48 14.05
CA ALA A 26 -15.80 23.27 13.92
C ALA A 26 -15.71 24.48 14.89
N PHE A 27 -16.82 24.91 15.50
CA PHE A 27 -16.91 26.16 16.27
C PHE A 27 -17.21 25.98 17.77
N TYR A 28 -16.89 24.84 18.37
CA TYR A 28 -17.18 24.54 19.79
C TYR A 28 -16.40 25.36 20.83
N LYS A 29 -15.52 26.29 20.42
CA LYS A 29 -14.71 27.08 21.37
C LYS A 29 -15.48 28.16 22.16
N ASN A 30 -16.69 28.56 21.75
CA ASN A 30 -17.41 29.65 22.44
C ASN A 30 -18.85 29.28 22.84
N LYS A 31 -19.00 28.67 24.03
CA LYS A 31 -20.29 28.26 24.65
C LYS A 31 -21.31 29.39 24.66
N ASP A 32 -20.86 30.62 24.94
CA ASP A 32 -21.72 31.79 25.04
C ASP A 32 -22.28 32.22 23.68
N TYR A 33 -21.53 32.02 22.59
CA TYR A 33 -22.02 32.33 21.25
C TYR A 33 -23.23 31.48 20.88
N PHE A 34 -23.20 30.16 21.16
CA PHE A 34 -24.33 29.27 20.87
C PHE A 34 -25.54 29.58 21.74
N VAL A 35 -25.35 29.81 23.04
CA VAL A 35 -26.45 30.18 23.95
C VAL A 35 -27.07 31.50 23.49
N LYS A 36 -26.26 32.50 23.13
CA LYS A 36 -26.74 33.78 22.59
C LYS A 36 -27.47 33.63 21.26
N LYS A 37 -26.96 32.82 20.33
CA LYS A 37 -27.55 32.57 19.00
C LYS A 37 -28.85 31.78 19.10
N ALA A 38 -28.90 30.71 19.90
CA ALA A 38 -30.12 29.95 20.17
C ALA A 38 -31.20 30.82 20.83
N MET A 39 -30.81 31.69 21.77
CA MET A 39 -31.71 32.69 22.35
C MET A 39 -32.08 33.83 21.39
N LYS A 40 -31.33 34.08 20.32
CA LYS A 40 -31.64 35.09 19.28
C LYS A 40 -32.58 34.52 18.22
N GLN A 41 -32.43 33.24 17.86
CA GLN A 41 -33.27 32.55 16.88
C GLN A 41 -34.65 32.16 17.44
N SER A 42 -34.76 31.90 18.74
CA SER A 42 -36.08 31.82 19.36
C SER A 42 -36.69 33.23 19.39
N ARG A 43 -37.65 33.52 18.50
CA ARG A 43 -38.47 34.76 18.49
C ARG A 43 -39.25 35.00 19.80
N TYR A 44 -39.00 34.19 20.82
CA TYR A 44 -39.64 34.15 22.13
C TYR A 44 -39.02 35.10 23.17
N LYS A 45 -37.89 35.77 22.85
CA LYS A 45 -37.18 36.63 23.80
C LYS A 45 -38.03 37.76 24.40
N ARG A 46 -39.05 38.24 23.68
CA ARG A 46 -39.92 39.34 24.13
C ARG A 46 -40.99 38.91 25.14
N SER A 47 -41.30 37.61 25.29
CA SER A 47 -42.38 37.14 26.18
C SER A 47 -41.91 36.35 27.41
N LEU A 48 -40.60 36.14 27.57
CA LEU A 48 -40.05 35.34 28.68
C LEU A 48 -39.61 36.23 29.86
N SER A 49 -40.20 35.95 31.03
CA SER A 49 -39.80 36.56 32.31
C SER A 49 -38.32 36.25 32.66
N PRO A 50 -37.66 37.10 33.45
CA PRO A 50 -36.25 36.91 33.83
C PRO A 50 -35.96 35.53 34.45
N VAL A 51 -36.88 35.04 35.29
CA VAL A 51 -36.81 33.71 35.93
C VAL A 51 -36.77 32.60 34.89
N ARG A 52 -37.67 32.65 33.90
CA ARG A 52 -37.73 31.65 32.83
C ARG A 52 -36.48 31.69 31.93
N ARG A 53 -35.87 32.87 31.72
CA ARG A 53 -34.59 32.98 31.00
C ARG A 53 -33.44 32.30 31.75
N LYS A 54 -33.39 32.43 33.08
CA LYS A 54 -32.37 31.77 33.92
C LYS A 54 -32.55 30.24 33.88
N ALA A 55 -33.78 29.75 34.02
CA ALA A 55 -34.10 28.33 33.92
C ALA A 55 -33.72 27.73 32.56
N LEU A 56 -34.05 28.41 31.46
CA LEU A 56 -33.68 27.98 30.11
C LEU A 56 -32.16 27.94 29.93
N ARG A 57 -31.44 28.94 30.45
CA ARG A 57 -29.96 28.97 30.41
C ARG A 57 -29.36 27.79 31.16
N ASN A 58 -29.89 27.46 32.34
CA ASN A 58 -29.41 26.33 33.15
C ASN A 58 -29.67 24.99 32.45
N LEU A 59 -30.85 24.79 31.85
CA LEU A 59 -31.16 23.57 31.10
C LEU A 59 -30.27 23.40 29.86
N LEU A 60 -30.01 24.49 29.12
CA LEU A 60 -29.07 24.46 28.00
C LEU A 60 -27.68 24.10 28.48
N ASN A 61 -27.19 24.74 29.55
CA ASN A 61 -25.87 24.46 30.13
C ASN A 61 -25.73 23.00 30.57
N GLN A 62 -26.73 22.45 31.26
CA GLN A 62 -26.74 21.06 31.71
C GLN A 62 -26.72 20.08 30.54
N ARG A 63 -27.48 20.34 29.47
CA ARG A 63 -27.43 19.52 28.25
C ARG A 63 -26.09 19.61 27.53
N PHE A 64 -25.48 20.79 27.48
CA PHE A 64 -24.15 20.96 26.90
C PHE A 64 -23.09 20.19 27.69
N GLU A 65 -23.13 20.22 29.03
CA GLU A 65 -22.20 19.49 29.88
C GLU A 65 -22.38 17.97 29.76
N ASN A 66 -23.62 17.48 29.78
CA ASN A 66 -23.90 16.05 29.57
C ASN A 66 -23.49 15.59 28.16
N GLY A 67 -23.69 16.44 27.15
CA GLY A 67 -23.27 16.16 25.78
C GLY A 67 -21.75 16.19 25.56
N ARG A 68 -21.01 16.97 26.36
CA ARG A 68 -19.54 16.99 26.37
C ARG A 68 -18.99 15.73 27.04
N LYS A 69 -19.49 15.38 28.24
CA LYS A 69 -19.10 14.16 28.96
C LYS A 69 -19.25 12.89 28.10
N SER A 70 -20.35 12.77 27.35
CA SER A 70 -20.55 11.61 26.47
C SER A 70 -19.58 11.56 25.29
N ARG A 71 -19.17 12.70 24.73
CA ARG A 71 -18.20 12.75 23.63
C ARG A 71 -16.78 12.44 24.09
N ASP A 72 -16.37 12.99 25.22
CA ASP A 72 -15.02 12.78 25.74
C ASP A 72 -14.80 11.29 26.09
N VAL A 73 -15.81 10.63 26.67
CA VAL A 73 -15.78 9.17 26.93
C VAL A 73 -15.65 8.36 25.63
N ARG A 74 -16.37 8.73 24.56
CA ARG A 74 -16.25 8.03 23.27
C ARG A 74 -14.85 8.18 22.66
N ILE A 75 -14.28 9.37 22.70
CA ILE A 75 -12.92 9.61 22.19
C ILE A 75 -11.91 8.79 22.98
N LEU A 76 -12.05 8.77 24.31
CA LEU A 76 -11.16 8.05 25.21
C LEU A 76 -11.24 6.53 25.03
N LEU A 77 -12.38 5.98 24.58
CA LEU A 77 -12.53 4.56 24.26
C LEU A 77 -12.10 4.20 22.82
N ILE A 78 -12.38 5.06 21.84
CA ILE A 78 -12.08 4.79 20.43
C ILE A 78 -10.57 4.84 20.18
N PHE A 79 -9.87 5.83 20.75
CA PHE A 79 -8.45 6.02 20.53
C PHE A 79 -7.57 4.79 20.84
N PRO A 80 -7.65 4.15 22.03
CA PRO A 80 -6.85 2.96 22.33
C PRO A 80 -7.23 1.78 21.43
N LEU A 81 -8.50 1.66 21.05
CA LEU A 81 -8.96 0.60 20.15
C LEU A 81 -8.36 0.76 18.75
N THR A 82 -8.32 1.99 18.23
CA THR A 82 -7.67 2.29 16.95
C THR A 82 -6.16 2.05 17.00
N ALA A 83 -5.49 2.45 18.09
CA ALA A 83 -4.06 2.21 18.27
C ALA A 83 -3.74 0.70 18.34
N LEU A 84 -4.59 -0.08 19.01
CA LEU A 84 -4.46 -1.53 19.11
C LEU A 84 -4.63 -2.20 17.73
N ILE A 85 -5.62 -1.79 16.94
CA ILE A 85 -5.82 -2.30 15.58
C ILE A 85 -4.62 -1.99 14.69
N ILE A 86 -4.09 -0.76 14.74
CA ILE A 86 -2.89 -0.37 13.97
C ILE A 86 -1.67 -1.20 14.40
N GLY A 87 -1.49 -1.41 15.70
CA GLY A 87 -0.41 -2.26 16.23
C GLY A 87 -0.51 -3.70 15.73
N LEU A 88 -1.71 -4.28 15.77
CA LEU A 88 -1.97 -5.63 15.24
C LEU A 88 -1.73 -5.72 13.74
N LEU A 89 -2.22 -4.76 12.95
CA LEU A 89 -1.96 -4.72 11.50
C LEU A 89 -0.47 -4.64 11.19
N THR A 90 0.27 -3.82 11.94
CA THR A 90 1.73 -3.71 11.77
C THR A 90 2.43 -5.02 12.11
N TRP A 91 2.04 -5.67 13.21
CA TRP A 91 2.61 -6.96 13.64
C TRP A 91 2.30 -8.10 12.65
N PHE A 92 1.06 -8.22 12.21
CA PHE A 92 0.61 -9.33 11.36
C PHE A 92 0.94 -9.16 9.88
N VAL A 93 1.01 -7.92 9.37
CA VAL A 93 1.22 -7.68 7.93
C VAL A 93 2.64 -7.20 7.65
N VAL A 94 3.12 -6.19 8.36
CA VAL A 94 4.38 -5.51 8.01
C VAL A 94 5.59 -6.35 8.40
N ILE A 95 5.60 -6.98 9.58
CA ILE A 95 6.75 -7.77 10.03
C ILE A 95 6.99 -9.01 9.14
N PRO A 96 5.97 -9.84 8.82
CA PRO A 96 6.19 -11.01 7.96
C PRO A 96 6.57 -10.64 6.53
N THR A 97 5.97 -9.59 5.97
CA THR A 97 6.32 -9.10 4.63
C THR A 97 7.75 -8.58 4.59
N TYR A 98 8.20 -7.88 5.64
CA TYR A 98 9.59 -7.43 5.77
C TYR A 98 10.56 -8.61 5.88
N GLN A 99 10.26 -9.63 6.68
CA GLN A 99 11.11 -10.82 6.79
C GLN A 99 11.21 -11.59 5.46
N ASN A 100 10.08 -11.77 4.76
CA ASN A 100 10.07 -12.41 3.44
C ASN A 100 10.87 -11.59 2.40
N TRP A 101 10.69 -10.27 2.39
CA TRP A 101 11.48 -9.38 1.52
C TRP A 101 12.98 -9.46 1.80
N LYS A 102 13.38 -9.47 3.08
CA LYS A 102 14.79 -9.63 3.48
C LYS A 102 15.37 -10.98 3.06
N GLY A 103 14.60 -12.07 3.17
CA GLY A 103 14.99 -13.40 2.71
C GLY A 103 15.28 -13.43 1.20
N ARG A 104 14.37 -12.85 0.39
CA ARG A 104 14.58 -12.73 -1.06
C ARG A 104 15.81 -11.89 -1.40
N LEU A 105 16.06 -10.80 -0.66
CA LEU A 105 17.27 -10.00 -0.88
C LEU A 105 18.54 -10.80 -0.63
N ASN A 106 18.60 -11.57 0.45
CA ASN A 106 19.75 -12.42 0.73
C ASN A 106 19.99 -13.44 -0.40
N GLU A 107 18.93 -14.05 -0.93
CA GLU A 107 19.02 -14.96 -2.09
C GLU A 107 19.56 -14.25 -3.34
N TYR A 108 19.10 -13.03 -3.63
CA TYR A 108 19.63 -12.24 -4.74
C TYR A 108 21.10 -11.88 -4.54
N THR A 109 21.48 -11.53 -3.31
CA THR A 109 22.85 -11.15 -2.99
C THR A 109 23.76 -12.37 -3.12
N GLU A 110 23.35 -13.52 -2.59
CA GLU A 110 24.07 -14.79 -2.70
C GLU A 110 24.24 -15.23 -4.15
N LYS A 111 23.16 -15.24 -4.95
CA LYS A 111 23.23 -15.51 -6.40
C LYS A 111 24.13 -14.52 -7.14
N SER A 112 24.07 -13.24 -6.80
CA SER A 112 24.96 -12.24 -7.42
C SER A 112 26.43 -12.48 -7.05
N THR A 113 26.71 -12.86 -5.80
CA THR A 113 28.07 -13.22 -5.39
C THR A 113 28.52 -14.55 -5.97
N GLU A 114 27.62 -15.50 -6.22
CA GLU A 114 27.92 -16.75 -6.91
C GLU A 114 28.21 -16.51 -8.40
N ILE A 115 27.47 -15.60 -9.05
CA ILE A 115 27.77 -15.14 -10.42
C ILE A 115 29.10 -14.38 -10.46
N GLN A 116 29.41 -13.60 -9.42
CA GLN A 116 30.69 -12.88 -9.33
C GLN A 116 31.87 -13.79 -8.95
N ARG A 117 31.59 -14.91 -8.26
CA ARG A 117 32.55 -16.00 -8.00
C ARG A 117 32.66 -16.97 -9.16
N ARG A 118 31.72 -16.98 -10.11
CA ARG A 118 31.94 -17.67 -11.38
C ARG A 118 33.16 -17.05 -12.01
N ASP A 119 34.12 -17.91 -12.27
CA ASP A 119 35.35 -17.56 -12.94
C ASP A 119 35.00 -16.77 -14.21
N PRO A 120 35.36 -15.48 -14.32
CA PRO A 120 35.08 -14.67 -15.50
C PRO A 120 35.70 -15.31 -16.76
N GLU A 121 36.77 -16.10 -16.59
CA GLU A 121 37.36 -16.90 -17.66
C GLU A 121 36.39 -17.98 -18.17
N LEU A 122 35.67 -18.65 -17.27
CA LEU A 122 34.68 -19.67 -17.62
C LEU A 122 33.50 -19.09 -18.40
N GLU A 123 33.00 -17.91 -18.01
CA GLU A 123 31.92 -17.23 -18.75
C GLU A 123 32.40 -16.75 -20.12
N MET A 124 33.63 -16.24 -20.23
CA MET A 124 34.24 -15.92 -21.53
C MET A 124 34.37 -17.15 -22.43
N LYS A 125 34.83 -18.29 -21.89
CA LYS A 125 34.90 -19.57 -22.62
C LYS A 125 33.53 -20.05 -23.08
N LYS A 126 32.50 -19.97 -22.23
CA LYS A 126 31.10 -20.31 -22.57
C LYS A 126 30.53 -19.41 -23.67
N ASN A 127 30.79 -18.12 -23.62
CA ASN A 127 30.34 -17.17 -24.65
C ASN A 127 31.05 -17.41 -25.98
N ALA A 128 32.37 -17.62 -25.97
CA ALA A 128 33.14 -17.99 -27.16
C ALA A 128 32.60 -19.29 -27.78
N TYR A 129 32.38 -20.32 -26.96
CA TYR A 129 31.75 -21.58 -27.38
C TYR A 129 30.40 -21.35 -28.05
N ARG A 130 29.51 -20.55 -27.45
CA ARG A 130 28.16 -20.30 -27.99
C ARG A 130 28.23 -19.62 -29.37
N ILE A 131 29.14 -18.67 -29.54
CA ILE A 131 29.34 -17.97 -30.83
C ILE A 131 29.84 -18.94 -31.89
N LEU A 132 30.85 -19.75 -31.58
CA LEU A 132 31.44 -20.73 -32.51
C LEU A 132 30.42 -21.80 -32.93
N VAL A 133 29.63 -22.34 -31.97
CA VAL A 133 28.55 -23.29 -32.28
C VAL A 133 27.50 -22.66 -33.19
N LEU A 134 27.13 -21.40 -32.96
CA LEU A 134 26.16 -20.70 -33.80
C LEU A 134 26.71 -20.46 -35.21
N SER A 135 27.98 -20.04 -35.33
CA SER A 135 28.68 -19.87 -36.62
C SER A 135 28.71 -21.18 -37.40
N GLY A 136 29.12 -22.29 -36.75
CA GLY A 136 29.15 -23.62 -37.35
C GLY A 136 27.78 -24.08 -37.84
N LYS A 137 26.71 -23.84 -37.07
CA LYS A 137 25.32 -24.13 -37.48
C LYS A 137 24.92 -23.33 -38.72
N ASN A 138 25.31 -22.05 -38.80
CA ASN A 138 25.01 -21.21 -39.95
C ASN A 138 25.73 -21.70 -41.21
N TYR A 139 27.00 -22.09 -41.12
CA TYR A 139 27.72 -22.69 -42.24
C TYR A 139 27.14 -24.04 -42.66
N MET A 140 26.73 -24.86 -41.70
CA MET A 140 26.04 -26.12 -41.95
C MET A 140 24.73 -25.91 -42.72
N ALA A 141 23.91 -24.94 -42.30
CA ALA A 141 22.67 -24.57 -42.98
C ALA A 141 22.90 -24.02 -44.41
N ALA A 142 24.06 -23.40 -44.64
CA ALA A 142 24.47 -22.90 -45.96
C ALA A 142 25.13 -23.98 -46.85
N GLY A 143 25.20 -25.25 -46.42
CA GLY A 143 25.88 -26.33 -47.14
C GLY A 143 27.41 -26.18 -47.20
N ARG A 144 27.99 -25.28 -46.39
CA ARG A 144 29.42 -25.02 -46.31
C ARG A 144 30.05 -25.94 -45.27
N TRP A 145 30.09 -27.25 -45.57
CA TRP A 145 30.46 -28.28 -44.60
C TRP A 145 31.89 -28.14 -44.06
N LYS A 146 32.87 -27.77 -44.90
CA LYS A 146 34.28 -27.58 -44.46
C LYS A 146 34.43 -26.46 -43.43
N ASP A 147 33.73 -25.34 -43.64
CA ASP A 147 33.75 -24.20 -42.72
C ASP A 147 33.03 -24.55 -41.41
N ALA A 148 31.93 -25.28 -41.50
CA ALA A 148 31.21 -25.79 -40.33
C ALA A 148 32.09 -26.71 -39.46
N VAL A 149 32.89 -27.61 -40.06
CA VAL A 149 33.87 -28.44 -39.33
C VAL A 149 34.83 -27.55 -38.56
N SER A 150 35.42 -26.53 -39.21
CA SER A 150 36.39 -25.65 -38.59
C SER A 150 35.83 -24.93 -37.36
N GLU A 151 34.63 -24.37 -37.47
CA GLU A 151 33.95 -23.69 -36.35
C GLU A 151 33.62 -24.64 -35.19
N PHE A 152 33.12 -25.84 -35.48
CA PHE A 152 32.81 -26.82 -34.43
C PHE A 152 34.08 -27.37 -33.77
N GLU A 153 35.19 -27.52 -34.48
CA GLU A 153 36.49 -27.89 -33.88
C GLU A 153 37.02 -26.79 -32.95
N LEU A 154 36.88 -25.52 -33.35
CA LEU A 154 37.20 -24.39 -32.47
C LEU A 154 36.30 -24.37 -31.24
N ALA A 155 34.99 -24.63 -31.39
CA ALA A 155 34.06 -24.70 -30.27
C ALA A 155 34.45 -25.81 -29.27
N VAL A 156 34.76 -27.01 -29.75
CA VAL A 156 35.21 -28.13 -28.89
C VAL A 156 36.52 -27.81 -28.18
N LYS A 157 37.46 -27.10 -28.84
CA LYS A 157 38.71 -26.65 -28.20
C LYS A 157 38.46 -25.58 -27.14
N ALA A 158 37.59 -24.62 -27.42
CA ALA A 158 37.28 -23.52 -26.52
C ALA A 158 36.54 -23.98 -25.25
N PHE A 159 35.65 -24.97 -25.39
CA PHE A 159 34.87 -25.51 -24.29
C PHE A 159 34.68 -27.03 -24.44
N PRO A 160 35.67 -27.84 -23.98
CA PRO A 160 35.65 -29.29 -24.17
C PRO A 160 34.44 -29.99 -23.56
N GLU A 161 33.84 -29.45 -22.50
CA GLU A 161 32.64 -29.99 -21.85
C GLU A 161 31.36 -29.80 -22.68
N GLY A 162 31.40 -28.98 -23.74
CA GLY A 162 30.27 -28.72 -24.62
C GLY A 162 29.92 -29.91 -25.50
N GLN A 163 28.93 -30.69 -25.07
CA GLN A 163 28.46 -31.88 -25.79
C GLN A 163 27.92 -31.55 -27.19
N GLU A 164 27.18 -30.45 -27.32
CA GLU A 164 26.54 -30.07 -28.58
C GLU A 164 27.55 -29.85 -29.72
N ALA A 165 28.69 -29.18 -29.47
CA ALA A 165 29.69 -28.98 -30.52
C ALA A 165 30.30 -30.31 -31.02
N ARG A 166 30.47 -31.30 -30.14
CA ARG A 166 30.99 -32.64 -30.50
C ARG A 166 29.99 -33.40 -31.36
N GLU A 167 28.71 -33.40 -30.97
CA GLU A 167 27.63 -34.03 -31.72
C GLU A 167 27.50 -33.43 -33.12
N ARG A 168 27.52 -32.09 -33.21
CA ARG A 168 27.47 -31.37 -34.49
C ARG A 168 28.70 -31.63 -35.34
N LEU A 169 29.88 -31.70 -34.73
CA LEU A 169 31.10 -32.05 -35.46
C LEU A 169 31.03 -33.45 -36.06
N CYS A 170 30.49 -34.43 -35.32
CA CYS A 170 30.25 -35.79 -35.83
C CYS A 170 29.31 -35.76 -37.04
N GLN A 171 28.16 -35.10 -36.89
CA GLN A 171 27.15 -34.95 -37.93
C GLN A 171 27.73 -34.29 -39.20
N VAL A 172 28.52 -33.24 -39.06
CA VAL A 172 29.13 -32.56 -40.22
C VAL A 172 30.19 -33.45 -40.89
N LYS A 173 30.98 -34.20 -40.12
CA LYS A 173 32.00 -35.11 -40.69
C LYS A 173 31.37 -36.27 -41.46
N GLU A 174 30.25 -36.81 -40.98
CA GLU A 174 29.48 -37.83 -41.71
C GLU A 174 28.97 -37.31 -43.06
N ASN A 175 28.50 -36.06 -43.12
CA ASN A 175 28.05 -35.43 -44.38
C ASN A 175 29.18 -35.07 -45.34
N LEU A 176 30.43 -35.03 -44.88
CA LEU A 176 31.60 -34.65 -45.69
C LEU A 176 32.31 -35.88 -46.29
N GLY A 177 32.14 -37.05 -45.68
CA GLY A 177 32.69 -38.32 -46.13
C GLY A 177 31.76 -39.14 -47.05
N ASN A 178 30.50 -38.73 -47.17
CA ASN A 178 29.53 -39.23 -48.14
C ASN A 178 29.47 -38.33 -49.38
#